data_AF-A0A534JXY1-F1
#
_entry.id   AF-A0A534JXY1-F1
#
_cell.length_a   1.000
_cell.length_b   1.000
_cell.length_c   1.000
_cell.angle_alpha   90.00
_cell.angle_beta   90.00
_cell.angle_gamma   90.00
#
_symmetry.space_group_name_H-M   'P 1'
#
loop_
_entity.id
_entity.type
_entity.pdbx_description
1 polymer ?
#
loop_
_entity_poly.entity_id
_entity_poly.type
_entity_poly.pdbx_seq_one_letter_code
_entity_poly.pdbx_strand_id
1 'polypeptide(L)' 'MTTSIPVSKEIRARLKGLKERMKPKTFDELLRRLLERSRHSPRDRLGAHPEMKRFSHRDDPQEP' A
#
# COMPACT_ATOMS: atom_id res chain seq x y z
N MET A 1 -9.00 23.61 2.27
CA MET A 1 -7.80 23.98 3.05
C MET A 1 -6.61 23.21 2.48
N THR A 2 -5.53 23.90 2.12
CA THR A 2 -4.33 23.27 1.54
C THR A 2 -3.33 23.02 2.65
N THR A 3 -3.20 21.77 3.09
CA THR A 3 -2.23 21.37 4.12
C THR A 3 -0.93 20.94 3.44
N SER A 4 0.15 21.69 3.68
CA SER A 4 1.47 21.35 3.17
C SER A 4 2.22 20.50 4.19
N ILE A 5 2.70 19.33 3.78
CA ILE A 5 3.47 18.42 4.64
C ILE A 5 4.96 18.58 4.31
N PRO A 6 5.81 18.95 5.28
CA PRO A 6 7.25 18.97 5.07
C PRO A 6 7.78 17.53 4.94
N VAL A 7 8.65 17.30 3.95
CA VAL A 7 9.28 16.01 3.70
C VAL A 7 10.79 16.16 3.58
N SER A 8 11.52 15.12 3.99
CA SER A 8 12.98 15.09 3.88
C SER A 8 13.44 15.16 2.41
N LYS A 9 14.66 15.66 2.19
CA LYS A 9 15.25 15.78 0.84
C LYS A 9 15.31 14.42 0.14
N GLU A 10 15.62 13.36 0.88
CA GLU A 10 15.69 11.99 0.35
C GLU A 10 14.32 11.50 -0.15
N ILE A 11 13.28 11.67 0.67
CA ILE A 11 11.91 11.29 0.30
C ILE A 11 11.46 12.07 -0.94
N ARG A 12 11.78 13.36 -1.01
CA ARG A 12 11.48 14.18 -2.19
C ARG A 12 12.17 13.66 -3.45
N ALA A 13 13.43 13.24 -3.37
CA ALA A 13 14.15 12.67 -4.51
C ALA A 13 13.50 11.36 -4.99
N ARG A 14 13.15 10.47 -4.05
CA ARG A 14 12.44 9.22 -4.37
C ARG A 14 11.07 9.49 -5.02
N LEU A 15 10.29 10.43 -4.48
CA LEU A 15 9.00 10.83 -5.06
C LEU A 15 9.14 11.39 -6.47
N LYS A 16 10.21 12.16 -6.75
CA LYS A 16 10.48 12.68 -8.09
C LYS A 16 10.77 11.55 -9.08
N GLY A 17 11.65 10.62 -8.73
CA GLY A 17 11.94 9.45 -9.57
C GLY A 17 10.71 8.58 -9.80
N LEU A 18 9.83 8.50 -8.79
CA LEU A 18 8.57 7.75 -8.92
C LEU A 18 7.56 8.46 -9.84
N LYS A 19 7.50 9.79 -9.77
CA LYS A 19 6.69 10.63 -10.67
C LYS A 19 7.12 10.44 -12.13
N GLU A 20 8.42 10.38 -12.41
CA GLU A 20 8.95 10.14 -13.76
C GLU A 20 8.52 8.77 -14.32
N ARG A 21 8.57 7.72 -13.48
CA ARG A 21 8.17 6.36 -13.87
C ARG A 21 6.67 6.20 -14.12
N MET A 22 5.85 6.80 -13.25
CA MET A 22 4.39 6.60 -13.28
C MET A 22 3.65 7.70 -14.06
N LYS A 23 4.36 8.75 -14.49
CA LYS A 23 3.86 9.92 -15.22
C LYS A 23 2.53 10.51 -14.69
N PRO A 24 2.34 10.70 -13.37
CA PRO A 24 1.15 11.37 -12.85
C PRO A 24 1.28 12.90 -13.00
N LYS A 25 0.16 13.60 -13.08
CA LYS A 25 0.13 15.06 -13.23
C LYS A 25 0.60 15.74 -11.94
N THR A 26 0.13 15.26 -10.79
CA THR A 26 0.44 15.81 -9.46
C THR A 26 1.05 14.78 -8.52
N PHE A 27 1.68 15.24 -7.42
CA PHE A 27 2.14 14.35 -6.35
C PHE A 27 0.96 13.71 -5.60
N ASP A 28 -0.16 14.39 -5.46
CA ASP A 28 -1.37 13.80 -4.87
C ASP A 28 -1.90 12.63 -5.70
N GLU A 29 -1.93 12.77 -7.03
CA GLU A 29 -2.33 11.69 -7.93
C GLU A 29 -1.37 10.50 -7.83
N LEU A 30 -0.06 10.76 -7.72
CA LEU A 30 0.93 9.72 -7.47
C LEU A 30 0.65 8.96 -6.17
N LEU A 31 0.41 9.68 -5.07
CA LEU A 31 0.14 9.10 -3.76
C LEU A 31 -1.16 8.29 -3.75
N ARG A 32 -2.23 8.79 -4.38
CA ARG A 32 -3.48 8.03 -4.54
C ARG A 32 -3.26 6.71 -5.29
N ARG A 33 -2.55 6.75 -6.42
CA ARG A 33 -2.23 5.53 -7.19
C ARG A 33 -1.37 4.54 -6.40
N LEU A 34 -0.44 5.02 -5.59
CA LEU A 34 0.36 4.16 -4.71
C LEU A 34 -0.48 3.46 -3.65
N LEU A 35 -1.38 4.20 -3.01
CA LEU A 35 -2.28 3.68 -1.98
C LEU A 35 -3.32 2.72 -2.57
N GLU A 36 -3.80 2.97 -3.80
CA GLU A 36 -4.66 2.03 -4.52
C GLU A 36 -3.92 0.75 -4.91
N ARG A 37 -2.67 0.87 -5.39
CA ARG A 37 -1.85 -0.28 -5.79
C ARG A 37 -1.48 -1.17 -4.61
N SER A 38 -1.17 -0.61 -3.44
CA SER A 38 -0.82 -1.41 -2.25
C SER A 38 -2.00 -2.27 -1.78
N ARG A 39 -3.25 -1.82 -2.01
CA ARG A 39 -4.47 -2.57 -1.70
C ARG A 39 -4.70 -3.80 -2.59
N HIS A 40 -4.00 -3.92 -3.71
CA HIS A 40 -4.06 -5.10 -4.59
C HIS A 40 -3.02 -6.17 -4.25
N SER A 41 -2.48 -6.16 -3.03
CA SER A 41 -1.76 -7.33 -2.54
C SER A 41 -2.77 -8.48 -2.42
N PRO A 42 -2.59 -9.60 -3.14
CA PRO A 42 -3.50 -10.73 -3.05
C PRO A 42 -3.60 -11.15 -1.58
N ARG A 43 -4.82 -11.37 -1.08
CA ARG A 43 -5.02 -11.90 0.29
C ARG A 43 -4.25 -13.20 0.49
N ASP A 44 -4.05 -13.96 -0.59
CA ASP A 44 -3.26 -15.19 -0.62
C ASP A 44 -1.77 -14.98 -0.27
N ARG A 45 -1.27 -13.74 -0.30
CA ARG A 45 0.09 -13.40 0.13
C ARG A 45 0.17 -13.03 1.62
N LEU A 46 -0.96 -12.79 2.29
CA LEU A 46 -1.01 -12.59 3.74
C LEU A 46 -0.84 -13.96 4.41
N GLY A 47 0.31 -14.20 5.03
CA GLY A 47 0.66 -15.50 5.59
C GLY A 47 1.35 -16.46 4.61
N ALA A 48 1.75 -16.00 3.42
CA ALA A 48 2.53 -16.81 2.46
C ALA A 48 4.04 -16.89 2.79
N HIS A 49 4.46 -16.42 3.97
CA HIS A 49 5.81 -16.65 4.43
C HIS A 49 5.95 -18.13 4.83
N PRO A 50 7.01 -18.84 4.42
CA PRO A 50 7.16 -20.28 4.68
C PRO A 50 7.16 -20.64 6.17
N GLU A 51 7.48 -19.69 7.05
CA GLU A 51 7.47 -19.87 8.51
C GLU A 51 6.15 -19.43 9.18
N MET A 52 5.21 -18.83 8.44
CA MET A 52 3.93 -18.42 9.01
C MET A 52 2.92 -19.57 8.94
N LYS A 53 2.30 -19.90 10.08
CA LYS A 53 1.18 -20.85 10.12
C LYS A 53 0.03 -20.32 9.26
N ARG A 54 -0.51 -21.17 8.40
CA ARG A 54 -1.74 -20.88 7.65
C ARG A 54 -2.85 -20.53 8.64
N PHE A 55 -3.64 -19.51 8.33
CA PHE A 55 -4.86 -19.22 9.07
C PHE A 55 -5.83 -20.39 8.88
N SER A 56 -6.03 -21.19 9.92
CA SER A 56 -7.11 -22.17 9.99
C SER A 56 -8.39 -21.41 10.28
N HIS A 57 -9.21 -21.20 9.25
CA HIS A 57 -10.63 -20.88 9.45
C HIS A 57 -11.24 -22.07 10.19
N ARG A 58 -11.30 -21.99 11.53
CA ARG A 58 -12.39 -22.66 12.23
C ARG A 58 -13.62 -21.85 11.90
N ASP A 59 -14.42 -22.37 10.99
CA ASP A 59 -15.86 -22.16 11.05
C ASP A 59 -16.28 -22.71 12.41
N ASP A 60 -16.19 -21.88 13.46
CA ASP A 60 -17.01 -22.11 14.65
C ASP A 60 -18.42 -21.72 14.20
N PRO A 61 -19.34 -22.68 14.01
CA PRO A 61 -20.74 -22.33 13.93
C PRO A 61 -21.07 -21.77 15.30
N GLN A 62 -21.15 -20.44 15.40
CA GLN A 62 -21.82 -19.80 16.51
C GLN A 62 -23.31 -20.12 16.32
N GLU A 63 -23.68 -21.33 16.76
CA GLU A 63 -25.07 -21.75 16.96
C GLU A 63 -25.75 -20.79 17.97
N PRO A 64 -27.09 -20.68 17.89
CA PRO A 64 -27.85 -19.43 17.84
C PRO A 64 -27.93 -18.61 19.13
#